data_AF-A0A7V9PHL3-F1
#
_entry.id   AF-A0A7V9PHL3-F1
#
_cell.length_a   1.000
_cell.length_b   1.000
_cell.length_c   1.000
_cell.angle_alpha   90.00
_cell.angle_beta   90.00
_cell.angle_gamma   90.00
#
_symmetry.space_group_name_H-M   'P 1'
#
loop_
_entity.id
_entity.type
_entity.pdbx_description
1 polymer ?
#
loop_
_entity_poly.entity_id
_entity_poly.type
_entity_poly.pdbx_seq_one_letter_code
_entity_poly.pdbx_strand_id
1 'polypeptide(L)'
;MRSIRLAVALTVAIAAPLAAQQPIPGLDAAGMDRSVRPGDDFFGYANGGWVRASVIPADRSAIGAFSIAAQRADTQLAQVVRDAAAANAAHGTDVQRIGDFYTSYRDTAA
;
A
#
# COMPACT_ATOMS: atom_id res chain seq x y z
N MET A 1 -51.77 -16.49 50.17
CA MET A 1 -51.95 -17.19 48.88
C MET A 1 -51.68 -16.19 47.76
N ARG A 2 -50.75 -16.53 46.84
CA ARG A 2 -50.44 -15.93 45.51
C ARG A 2 -49.88 -14.49 45.51
N SER A 3 -48.57 -14.27 45.35
CA SER A 3 -47.79 -14.21 44.08
C SER A 3 -48.26 -13.05 43.19
N ILE A 4 -47.43 -12.06 42.81
CA ILE A 4 -46.49 -12.11 41.68
C ILE A 4 -45.42 -11.00 41.88
N ARG A 5 -44.14 -11.37 41.71
CA ARG A 5 -42.99 -10.45 41.78
C ARG A 5 -42.78 -9.76 40.43
N LEU A 6 -42.52 -8.45 40.48
CA LEU A 6 -42.11 -7.59 39.37
C LEU A 6 -40.86 -8.16 38.67
N ALA A 7 -40.92 -8.40 37.37
CA ALA A 7 -39.75 -8.67 36.54
C ALA A 7 -39.30 -7.37 35.89
N VAL A 8 -38.28 -6.73 36.44
CA VAL A 8 -37.55 -5.66 35.77
C VAL A 8 -36.51 -6.33 34.88
N ALA A 9 -36.74 -6.35 33.57
CA ALA A 9 -35.78 -6.82 32.60
C ALA A 9 -34.65 -5.79 32.48
N LEU A 10 -33.48 -6.13 33.02
CA LEU A 10 -32.26 -5.36 32.88
C LEU A 10 -31.71 -5.58 31.46
N THR A 11 -31.95 -4.63 30.55
CA THR A 11 -31.24 -4.58 29.27
C THR A 11 -29.76 -4.32 29.52
N VAL A 12 -28.93 -5.35 29.36
CA VAL A 12 -27.48 -5.19 29.29
C VAL A 12 -27.15 -4.58 27.93
N ALA A 13 -26.86 -3.27 27.90
CA ALA A 13 -26.19 -2.66 26.77
C ALA A 13 -24.75 -3.17 26.76
N ILE A 14 -24.44 -4.09 25.84
CA ILE A 14 -23.05 -4.44 25.52
C ILE A 14 -22.49 -3.25 24.73
N ALA A 15 -22.06 -2.21 25.42
CA ALA A 15 -21.12 -1.25 24.86
C ALA A 15 -19.78 -1.98 24.77
N ALA A 16 -19.52 -2.63 23.63
CA ALA A 16 -18.17 -3.07 23.31
C ALA A 16 -17.28 -1.81 23.39
N PRO A 17 -16.15 -1.87 24.11
CA PRO A 17 -15.24 -0.74 24.09
C PRO A 17 -14.84 -0.50 22.64
N LEU A 18 -14.74 0.76 22.24
CA LEU A 18 -13.97 1.21 21.08
C LEU A 18 -12.49 0.91 21.37
N ALA A 19 -12.15 -0.37 21.59
CA ALA A 19 -10.79 -0.79 21.75
C ALA A 19 -10.09 -0.35 20.46
N ALA A 20 -9.04 0.46 20.59
CA ALA A 20 -8.20 0.82 19.48
C ALA A 20 -7.76 -0.49 18.81
N GLN A 21 -8.36 -0.77 17.65
CA GLN A 21 -8.14 -1.99 16.90
C GLN A 21 -6.63 -2.10 16.71
N GLN A 22 -6.03 -3.16 17.26
CA GLN A 22 -4.59 -3.36 17.09
C GLN A 22 -4.27 -3.36 15.59
N PRO A 23 -3.15 -2.74 15.17
CA PRO A 23 -2.81 -2.66 13.76
C PRO A 23 -2.74 -4.08 13.20
N ILE A 24 -3.57 -4.37 12.20
CA ILE A 24 -3.54 -5.65 11.49
C ILE A 24 -2.35 -5.57 10.53
N PRO A 25 -1.37 -6.47 10.62
CA PRO A 25 -0.24 -6.47 9.70
C PRO A 25 -0.71 -6.51 8.25
N GLY A 26 -0.20 -5.59 7.43
CA GLY A 26 -0.56 -5.48 6.01
C GLY A 26 -1.84 -4.70 5.71
N LEU A 27 -2.60 -4.25 6.72
CA LEU A 27 -3.76 -3.38 6.54
C LEU A 27 -3.41 -1.93 6.82
N ASP A 28 -3.59 -1.06 5.82
CA ASP A 28 -3.56 0.39 6.01
C ASP A 28 -4.93 0.89 6.48
N ALA A 29 -5.12 0.92 7.80
CA ALA A 29 -6.35 1.42 8.40
C ALA A 29 -6.54 2.95 8.25
N ALA A 30 -5.47 3.71 7.95
CA ALA A 30 -5.53 5.15 7.76
C ALA A 30 -6.05 5.55 6.37
N GLY A 31 -5.87 4.67 5.37
CA GLY A 31 -6.41 4.83 4.02
C GLY A 31 -7.92 4.61 3.90
N MET A 32 -8.57 4.08 4.95
CA MET A 32 -9.99 3.77 4.95
C MET A 32 -10.88 5.02 5.15
N ASP A 33 -12.08 5.00 4.56
CA ASP A 33 -13.15 5.94 4.88
C ASP A 33 -14.27 5.27 5.67
N ARG A 34 -14.20 5.40 7.01
CA ARG A 34 -15.17 4.78 7.92
C ARG A 34 -16.52 5.51 7.97
N SER A 35 -16.69 6.62 7.23
CA SER A 35 -18.00 7.27 7.08
C SER A 35 -18.89 6.54 6.06
N VAL A 36 -18.29 5.77 5.15
CA VAL A 36 -19.01 4.94 4.17
C VAL A 36 -19.37 3.61 4.80
N ARG A 37 -20.63 3.18 4.68
CA ARG A 37 -21.03 1.85 5.13
C ARG A 37 -20.43 0.80 4.18
N PRO A 38 -19.73 -0.23 4.67
CA PRO A 38 -19.05 -1.21 3.82
C PRO A 38 -19.99 -2.02 2.93
N GLY A 39 -21.27 -2.16 3.30
CA GLY A 39 -22.28 -2.85 2.48
C GLY A 39 -22.86 -2.00 1.35
N ASP A 40 -22.69 -0.67 1.41
CA ASP A 40 -23.20 0.24 0.39
C ASP A 40 -22.13 0.49 -0.70
N ASP A 41 -20.88 0.73 -0.28
CA ASP A 41 -19.71 0.80 -1.16
C ASP A 41 -18.45 0.35 -0.40
N PHE A 42 -18.03 -0.90 -0.64
CA PHE A 42 -16.85 -1.44 0.00
C PHE A 42 -15.55 -0.80 -0.49
N PHE A 43 -15.48 -0.37 -1.75
CA PHE A 43 -14.28 0.27 -2.29
C PHE A 43 -14.07 1.64 -1.64
N GLY A 44 -15.13 2.45 -1.57
CA GLY A 44 -15.13 3.73 -0.85
C GLY A 44 -14.80 3.57 0.62
N TYR A 45 -15.38 2.58 1.30
CA TYR A 45 -15.05 2.27 2.69
C TYR A 45 -13.58 1.89 2.89
N ALA A 46 -13.04 0.99 2.06
CA ALA A 46 -11.69 0.47 2.25
C ALA A 46 -10.59 1.43 1.79
N ASN A 47 -10.84 2.24 0.75
CA ASN A 47 -9.81 3.04 0.06
C ASN A 47 -10.12 4.54 0.01
N GLY A 48 -11.29 5.00 0.45
CA GLY A 48 -11.75 6.38 0.21
C GLY A 48 -10.85 7.45 0.82
N GLY A 49 -10.21 7.17 1.97
CA GLY A 49 -9.20 8.04 2.55
C GLY A 49 -7.96 8.17 1.65
N TRP A 50 -7.45 7.02 1.18
CA TRP A 50 -6.30 6.97 0.27
C TRP A 50 -6.60 7.65 -1.07
N VAL A 51 -7.78 7.43 -1.66
CA VAL A 51 -8.19 8.05 -2.94
C VAL A 51 -8.21 9.58 -2.84
N ARG A 52 -8.70 10.14 -1.72
CA ARG A 52 -8.72 11.59 -1.52
C ARG A 52 -7.34 12.20 -1.33
N ALA A 53 -6.44 11.47 -0.67
CA ALA A 53 -5.10 11.97 -0.36
C ALA A 53 -4.09 11.76 -1.50
N SER A 54 -4.33 10.78 -2.37
CA SER A 54 -3.37 10.37 -3.40
C SER A 54 -3.45 11.28 -4.62
N VAL A 55 -2.27 11.67 -5.13
CA VAL A 55 -2.11 12.45 -6.35
C VAL A 55 -1.51 11.54 -7.42
N ILE A 56 -2.09 11.54 -8.62
CA ILE A 56 -1.48 10.88 -9.79
C ILE A 56 -0.30 11.74 -10.23
N PRO A 57 0.94 11.23 -10.21
CA PRO A 57 2.11 11.96 -10.71
C PRO A 57 1.96 12.33 -12.19
N ALA A 58 2.53 13.47 -12.61
CA ALA A 58 2.36 13.98 -13.98
C ALA A 58 2.95 13.08 -15.09
N ASP A 59 3.88 12.20 -14.74
CA ASP A 59 4.49 11.20 -15.62
C ASP A 59 3.63 9.92 -15.77
N ARG A 60 2.43 9.87 -15.16
CA ARG A 60 1.60 8.66 -15.09
C ARG A 60 0.14 8.96 -15.35
N SER A 61 -0.56 7.98 -15.93
CA SER A 61 -2.01 8.03 -16.13
C SER A 61 -2.81 7.49 -14.94
N ALA A 62 -2.17 6.74 -14.04
CA ALA A 62 -2.81 6.12 -12.88
C ALA A 62 -1.81 5.86 -11.74
N ILE A 63 -2.32 5.72 -10.52
CA ILE A 63 -1.57 5.27 -9.35
C ILE A 63 -2.43 4.34 -8.49
N GLY A 64 -1.80 3.36 -7.86
CA GLY A 64 -2.42 2.38 -6.97
C GLY A 64 -1.38 1.48 -6.30
N ALA A 65 -1.85 0.48 -5.55
CA ALA A 65 -0.96 -0.43 -4.81
C ALA A 65 0.07 -1.12 -5.74
N PHE A 66 -0.36 -1.62 -6.90
CA PHE A 66 0.54 -2.30 -7.85
C PHE A 66 1.56 -1.36 -8.49
N SER A 67 1.18 -0.12 -8.83
CA SER A 67 2.15 0.84 -9.38
C SER A 67 3.18 1.26 -8.32
N ILE A 68 2.77 1.38 -7.06
CA ILE A 68 3.68 1.67 -5.94
C ILE A 68 4.65 0.50 -5.73
N ALA A 69 4.15 -0.74 -5.80
CA ALA A 69 4.99 -1.92 -5.70
C ALA A 69 6.00 -2.01 -6.86
N ALA A 70 5.54 -1.78 -8.10
CA ALA A 70 6.40 -1.75 -9.29
C ALA A 70 7.49 -0.68 -9.16
N GLN A 71 7.14 0.54 -8.75
CA GLN A 71 8.11 1.62 -8.55
C GLN A 71 9.21 1.28 -7.54
N ARG A 72 8.87 0.54 -6.47
CA ARG A 72 9.86 0.06 -5.50
C ARG A 72 10.81 -0.95 -6.14
N ALA A 73 10.28 -1.89 -6.91
CA ALA A 73 11.08 -2.86 -7.66
C ALA A 73 11.99 -2.16 -8.69
N ASP A 74 11.46 -1.19 -9.44
CA ASP A 74 12.23 -0.42 -10.43
C ASP A 74 13.37 0.36 -9.76
N THR A 75 13.12 0.94 -8.58
CA THR A 75 14.16 1.66 -7.82
C THR A 75 15.29 0.73 -7.41
N GLN A 76 14.96 -0.48 -6.94
CA GLN A 76 15.94 -1.50 -6.56
C GLN A 76 16.69 -2.03 -7.78
N LEU A 77 15.99 -2.32 -8.87
CA LEU A 77 16.60 -2.77 -10.12
C LEU A 77 17.55 -1.71 -10.68
N ALA A 78 17.12 -0.45 -10.69
CA ALA A 78 17.96 0.66 -11.14
C ALA A 78 19.23 0.80 -10.29
N GLN A 79 19.16 0.50 -8.99
CA GLN A 79 20.34 0.47 -8.13
C GLN A 79 21.29 -0.68 -8.55
N VAL A 80 20.77 -1.90 -8.70
CA VAL A 80 21.57 -3.07 -9.13
C VAL A 80 22.27 -2.81 -10.47
N VAL A 81 21.55 -2.23 -11.43
CA VAL A 81 22.10 -1.92 -12.76
C VAL A 81 23.18 -0.83 -12.69
N ARG A 82 22.99 0.22 -11.88
CA ARG A 82 24.02 1.24 -11.65
C ARG A 82 25.26 0.67 -10.98
N ASP A 83 25.08 -0.23 -10.02
CA ASP A 83 26.19 -0.89 -9.33
C ASP A 83 26.98 -1.78 -10.28
N ALA A 84 26.29 -2.50 -11.18
CA ALA A 84 26.93 -3.27 -12.24
C ALA A 84 27.75 -2.38 -13.20
N ALA A 85 27.21 -1.23 -13.61
CA ALA A 85 27.91 -0.26 -14.44
C ALA A 85 29.17 0.32 -13.76
N ALA A 86 29.17 0.42 -12.43
CA ALA A 86 30.30 0.93 -11.65
C ALA A 86 31.34 -0.16 -11.26
N ALA A 87 31.06 -1.44 -11.50
CA ALA A 87 31.81 -2.55 -10.91
C ALA A 87 33.17 -2.85 -11.58
N ASN A 88 33.52 -2.22 -12.70
CA ASN A 88 34.71 -2.56 -13.51
C ASN A 88 34.85 -4.09 -13.72
N ALA A 89 33.74 -4.74 -14.04
CA ALA A 89 33.67 -6.19 -14.12
C ALA A 89 34.51 -6.74 -15.28
N ALA A 90 35.00 -7.97 -15.11
CA ALA A 90 35.79 -8.63 -16.14
C ALA A 90 35.00 -8.76 -17.46
N HIS A 91 35.69 -8.58 -18.58
CA HIS A 91 35.10 -8.67 -19.91
C HIS A 91 34.43 -10.03 -20.14
N GLY A 92 33.21 -10.01 -20.68
CA GLY A 92 32.43 -11.21 -20.98
C GLY A 92 31.55 -11.71 -19.85
N THR A 93 31.59 -11.07 -18.67
CA THR A 93 30.67 -11.36 -17.55
C THR A 93 29.31 -10.70 -17.75
N ASP A 94 28.27 -11.24 -17.13
CA ASP A 94 26.94 -10.63 -17.18
C ASP A 94 26.91 -9.26 -16.49
N VAL A 95 27.70 -9.04 -15.44
CA VAL A 95 27.84 -7.73 -14.78
C VAL A 95 28.37 -6.69 -15.77
N GLN A 96 29.40 -7.03 -16.54
CA GLN A 96 29.92 -6.13 -17.58
C GLN A 96 28.87 -5.87 -18.68
N ARG A 97 28.18 -6.91 -19.17
CA ARG A 97 27.13 -6.74 -20.20
C ARG A 97 25.98 -5.84 -19.73
N ILE A 98 25.52 -6.00 -18.48
CA ILE A 98 24.47 -5.17 -17.89
C ILE A 98 24.92 -3.71 -17.78
N GLY A 99 26.15 -3.49 -17.29
CA GLY A 99 26.72 -2.16 -17.14
C GLY A 99 26.89 -1.42 -18.46
N ASP A 100 27.40 -2.11 -19.48
CA ASP A 100 27.60 -1.54 -20.81
C ASP A 100 26.28 -1.21 -21.51
N PHE A 101 25.27 -2.11 -21.41
CA PHE A 101 23.94 -1.86 -21.95
C PHE A 101 23.27 -0.64 -21.29
N TYR A 102 23.41 -0.50 -19.97
CA TYR A 102 22.89 0.67 -19.27
C TYR A 102 23.59 1.96 -19.70
N THR A 103 24.92 1.92 -19.84
CA THR A 103 25.71 3.08 -20.25
C THR A 103 25.36 3.53 -21.65
N SER A 104 25.20 2.60 -22.60
CA SER A 104 24.81 2.92 -23.98
C SER A 104 23.41 3.55 -24.08
N TYR A 105 22.45 3.11 -23.25
CA TYR A 105 21.13 3.72 -23.19
C TYR A 105 21.16 5.15 -22.61
N ARG A 106 22.06 5.41 -21.68
CA ARG A 106 22.20 6.70 -20.98
C ARG A 106 22.97 7.76 -21.77
N ASP A 107 23.76 7.34 -22.75
CA ASP A 107 24.57 8.25 -23.58
C ASP A 107 23.68 8.99 -24.59
N THR A 108 23.21 10.15 -24.15
CA THR A 108 22.29 11.03 -24.91
C THR A 108 22.99 12.23 -25.53
N ALA A 109 24.32 12.32 -25.37
CA ALA A 109 25.14 13.41 -25.90
C ALA A 109 25.90 13.03 -27.19
N ALA A 110 25.79 11.77 -27.62
CA ALA A 110 26.38 11.24 -28.85
C ALA A 110 25.64 11.72 -30.11
#